data_AF-A0A1I7TXR3-F1
#
_entry.id   AF-A0A1I7TXR3-F1
#
_cell.length_a   1.000
_cell.length_b   1.000
_cell.length_c   1.000
_cell.angle_alpha   90.00
_cell.angle_beta   90.00
_cell.angle_gamma   90.00
#
_symmetry.space_group_name_H-M   'P 1'
#
loop_
_entity.id
_entity.type
_entity.pdbx_description
1 polymer ?
#
loop_
_entity_poly.entity_id
_entity_poly.type
_entity_poly.pdbx_seq_one_letter_code
_entity_poly.pdbx_strand_id
1 'polypeptide(L)'
;MLFPLAVGYPYGILAWIGVNPAIQTTLIVTEIGMAILSILVLFENRYSFIAQSNRFWTIFRKCFIGLLYIIASTYFIPFAIMVPDQSTAVPAVIQKFPILHISYSGPIFVLTQDTTLVVTITAIKVIVEFAIIIILVILTYSKITNRSKQKSLSTSTMLLQKKLFTAIRIQTAVPLCVILLPLLYCVYSFVRQYYNQTLNNVSFLIISSHGMISTLAMILIYQPYRDSTFYFLFIKIKPNRVSTAIHE
;
A
#
# COMPACT_ATOMS: atom_id res chain seq x y z
N MET A 1 0.44 -9.34 15.47
CA MET A 1 1.61 -10.04 14.92
C MET A 1 2.75 -9.97 15.94
N LEU A 2 3.43 -11.08 16.17
CA LEU A 2 4.55 -11.26 17.11
C LEU A 2 5.85 -11.42 16.33
N PHE A 3 6.13 -10.46 15.44
CA PHE A 3 7.27 -10.49 14.52
C PHE A 3 8.61 -10.31 15.28
N PRO A 4 9.71 -11.02 14.94
CA PRO A 4 10.01 -11.71 13.69
C PRO A 4 9.47 -13.13 13.57
N LEU A 5 8.82 -13.65 14.60
CA LEU A 5 8.16 -14.94 14.55
C LEU A 5 6.87 -14.75 13.75
N ALA A 6 6.63 -15.55 12.71
CA ALA A 6 5.42 -15.49 11.89
C ALA A 6 4.25 -16.09 12.67
N VAL A 7 3.90 -15.42 13.76
CA VAL A 7 3.07 -15.88 14.84
C VAL A 7 2.20 -14.71 15.30
N GLY A 8 0.99 -14.99 15.73
CA GLY A 8 0.08 -13.98 16.27
C GLY A 8 -1.35 -14.48 16.20
N TYR A 9 -2.32 -13.62 16.45
CA TYR A 9 -3.72 -13.99 16.31
C TYR A 9 -4.51 -12.81 15.76
N PRO A 10 -5.43 -13.04 14.81
CA PRO A 10 -6.26 -11.97 14.28
C PRO A 10 -7.31 -11.56 15.30
N TYR A 11 -7.70 -10.28 15.26
CA TYR A 11 -8.80 -9.74 16.06
C TYR A 11 -9.78 -9.01 15.14
N GLY A 12 -11.06 -8.97 15.51
CA GLY A 12 -12.11 -8.26 14.80
C GLY A 12 -13.19 -9.19 14.24
N ILE A 13 -14.03 -8.65 13.36
CA ILE A 13 -15.26 -9.29 12.88
C ILE A 13 -14.99 -10.66 12.25
N LEU A 14 -13.94 -10.79 11.43
CA LEU A 14 -13.60 -12.06 10.79
C LEU A 14 -13.18 -13.14 11.80
N ALA A 15 -12.47 -12.76 12.87
CA ALA A 15 -12.16 -13.66 13.97
C ALA A 15 -13.43 -14.03 14.76
N TRP A 16 -14.34 -13.08 14.98
CA TRP A 16 -15.59 -13.31 15.72
C TRP A 16 -16.53 -14.30 15.02
N ILE A 17 -16.58 -14.28 13.69
CA ILE A 17 -17.37 -15.25 12.90
C ILE A 17 -16.60 -16.55 12.59
N GLY A 18 -15.42 -16.74 13.17
CA GLY A 18 -14.66 -17.99 13.07
C GLY A 18 -13.89 -18.20 11.77
N VAL A 19 -13.56 -17.15 11.00
CA VAL A 19 -12.73 -17.29 9.80
C VAL A 19 -11.34 -17.79 10.17
N ASN A 20 -10.84 -18.78 9.45
CA ASN A 20 -9.52 -19.36 9.67
C ASN A 20 -8.41 -18.27 9.69
N PRO A 21 -7.55 -18.21 10.72
CA PRO A 21 -6.46 -17.23 10.81
C PRO A 21 -5.49 -17.23 9.62
N ALA A 22 -5.26 -18.37 8.98
CA ALA A 22 -4.44 -18.47 7.76
C ALA A 22 -5.08 -17.67 6.61
N ILE A 23 -6.39 -17.80 6.42
CA ILE A 23 -7.15 -17.05 5.40
C ILE A 23 -7.10 -15.56 5.71
N GLN A 24 -7.33 -15.17 6.97
CA GLN A 24 -7.26 -13.76 7.39
C GLN A 24 -5.86 -13.17 7.14
N THR A 25 -4.80 -13.93 7.42
CA THR A 25 -3.41 -13.51 7.16
C THR A 25 -3.17 -13.32 5.67
N THR A 26 -3.63 -14.25 4.82
CA THR A 26 -3.55 -14.13 3.37
C THR A 26 -4.27 -12.89 2.87
N LEU A 27 -5.49 -12.63 3.34
CA LEU A 27 -6.26 -11.45 2.94
C LEU A 27 -5.53 -10.14 3.25
N ILE A 28 -4.95 -10.02 4.45
CA ILE A 28 -4.20 -8.82 4.86
C ILE A 28 -2.95 -8.64 3.99
N VAL A 29 -2.19 -9.72 3.74
CA VAL A 29 -0.97 -9.63 2.94
C VAL A 29 -1.29 -9.31 1.47
N THR A 30 -2.36 -9.90 0.94
CA THR A 30 -2.87 -9.56 -0.40
C THR A 30 -3.32 -8.11 -0.48
N GLU A 31 -4.03 -7.58 0.53
CA GLU A 31 -4.45 -6.17 0.58
C GLU A 31 -3.26 -5.21 0.50
N ILE A 32 -2.23 -5.43 1.32
CA ILE A 32 -0.99 -4.65 1.30
C ILE A 32 -0.33 -4.73 -0.09
N GLY A 33 -0.28 -5.94 -0.67
CA GLY A 33 0.26 -6.14 -2.02
C GLY A 33 -0.52 -5.38 -3.09
N MET A 34 -1.85 -5.38 -3.00
CA MET A 34 -2.74 -4.65 -3.91
C MET A 34 -2.61 -3.13 -3.75
N ALA A 35 -2.37 -2.64 -2.53
CA ALA A 35 -2.10 -1.24 -2.28
C ALA A 35 -0.80 -0.78 -2.98
N ILE A 36 0.29 -1.53 -2.86
CA ILE A 36 1.56 -1.25 -3.57
C ILE A 36 1.34 -1.29 -5.09
N LEU A 37 0.62 -2.30 -5.59
CA LEU A 37 0.32 -2.43 -7.01
C LEU A 37 -0.54 -1.27 -7.54
N SER A 38 -1.46 -0.72 -6.75
CA SER A 38 -2.25 0.46 -7.13
C SER A 38 -1.36 1.69 -7.39
N ILE A 39 -0.30 1.85 -6.61
CA ILE A 39 0.70 2.92 -6.79
C ILE A 39 1.51 2.70 -8.08
N LEU A 40 1.90 1.46 -8.34
CA LEU A 40 2.58 1.09 -9.59
C LEU A 40 1.70 1.42 -10.81
N VAL A 41 0.44 1.01 -10.80
CA VAL A 41 -0.52 1.28 -11.88
C VAL A 41 -0.76 2.79 -12.04
N LEU A 42 -0.80 3.55 -10.94
CA LEU A 42 -0.89 5.02 -10.99
C LEU A 42 0.28 5.62 -11.79
N PHE A 43 1.52 5.28 -11.44
CA PHE A 43 2.69 5.83 -12.14
C PHE A 43 2.85 5.30 -13.56
N GLU A 44 2.50 4.04 -13.80
CA GLU A 44 2.51 3.46 -15.15
C GLU A 44 1.49 4.19 -16.05
N ASN A 45 0.28 4.45 -15.57
CA ASN A 45 -0.73 5.21 -16.32
C ASN A 45 -0.24 6.63 -16.64
N ARG A 46 0.47 7.28 -15.72
CA ARG A 46 1.05 8.62 -15.95
C ARG A 46 2.15 8.58 -16.99
N TYR A 47 3.07 7.62 -16.87
CA TYR A 47 4.13 7.41 -17.86
C TYR A 47 3.54 7.21 -19.25
N SER A 48 2.60 6.26 -19.40
CA SER A 48 1.98 5.91 -20.68
C SER A 48 1.24 7.08 -21.33
N PHE A 49 0.52 7.90 -20.56
CA PHE A 49 -0.13 9.11 -21.06
C PHE A 49 0.89 10.11 -21.64
N ILE A 50 1.99 10.34 -20.92
CA ILE A 50 3.02 11.32 -21.34
C ILE A 50 3.89 10.75 -22.47
N ALA A 51 4.12 9.45 -22.49
CA ALA A 51 4.97 8.80 -23.48
C ALA A 51 4.34 8.77 -24.89
N GLN A 52 3.02 9.01 -25.03
CA GLN A 52 2.27 8.76 -26.27
C GLN A 52 2.54 7.35 -26.79
N SER A 53 2.30 6.37 -25.91
CA SER A 53 2.67 4.98 -26.15
C SER A 53 2.06 4.41 -27.43
N ASN A 54 2.85 3.60 -28.14
CA ASN A 54 2.39 2.91 -29.34
C ASN A 54 1.40 1.75 -29.00
N ARG A 55 0.77 1.20 -30.03
CA ARG A 55 -0.21 0.10 -29.89
C ARG A 55 0.39 -1.13 -29.19
N PHE A 56 1.63 -1.47 -29.51
CA PHE A 56 2.35 -2.60 -28.91
C PHE A 56 2.49 -2.44 -27.38
N TRP A 57 2.99 -1.29 -26.92
CA TRP A 57 3.12 -0.99 -25.49
C TRP A 57 1.78 -1.03 -24.77
N THR A 58 0.72 -0.55 -25.43
CA THR A 58 -0.63 -0.53 -24.86
C THR A 58 -1.18 -1.93 -24.60
N ILE A 59 -0.80 -2.93 -25.40
CA ILE A 59 -1.16 -4.33 -25.18
C ILE A 59 -0.27 -4.93 -24.08
N PHE A 60 1.05 -4.78 -24.22
CA PHE A 60 2.02 -5.33 -23.28
C PHE A 60 1.74 -4.88 -21.83
N ARG A 61 1.50 -3.58 -21.61
CA ARG A 61 1.25 -3.03 -20.27
C ARG A 61 0.02 -3.67 -19.60
N LYS A 62 -1.04 -3.95 -20.38
CA LYS A 62 -2.28 -4.53 -19.84
C LYS A 62 -2.04 -5.96 -19.39
N CYS A 63 -1.34 -6.75 -20.21
CA CYS A 63 -0.95 -8.11 -19.84
C CYS A 63 -0.02 -8.11 -18.63
N PHE A 64 0.97 -7.22 -18.60
CA PHE A 64 1.91 -7.08 -17.50
C PHE A 64 1.22 -6.71 -16.17
N ILE A 65 0.34 -5.70 -16.18
CA ILE A 65 -0.45 -5.31 -15.01
C ILE A 65 -1.37 -6.44 -14.57
N GLY A 66 -2.03 -7.12 -15.52
CA GLY A 66 -2.87 -8.29 -15.23
C GLY A 66 -2.09 -9.41 -14.54
N LEU A 67 -0.88 -9.71 -15.01
CA LEU A 67 0.01 -10.68 -14.39
C LEU A 67 0.40 -10.26 -12.96
N LEU A 68 0.74 -8.99 -12.74
CA LEU A 68 1.05 -8.48 -11.40
C LEU A 68 -0.14 -8.62 -10.45
N TYR A 69 -1.38 -8.39 -10.91
CA TYR A 69 -2.58 -8.62 -10.10
C TYR A 69 -2.77 -10.09 -9.73
N ILE A 70 -2.53 -11.00 -10.68
CA ILE A 70 -2.57 -12.45 -10.41
C ILE A 70 -1.53 -12.81 -9.35
N ILE A 71 -0.27 -12.37 -9.53
CA ILE A 71 0.81 -12.63 -8.56
C ILE A 71 0.45 -12.06 -7.19
N ALA A 72 0.05 -10.79 -7.09
CA ALA A 72 -0.32 -10.17 -5.82
C ALA A 72 -1.45 -10.91 -5.09
N SER A 73 -2.40 -11.48 -5.84
CA SER A 73 -3.55 -12.22 -5.30
C SER A 73 -3.21 -13.66 -4.90
N THR A 74 -2.17 -14.25 -5.49
CA THR A 74 -1.91 -15.69 -5.37
C THR A 74 -0.62 -16.06 -4.66
N TYR A 75 0.39 -15.18 -4.62
CA TYR A 75 1.73 -15.54 -4.15
C TYR A 75 1.77 -16.02 -2.69
N PHE A 76 0.80 -15.58 -1.87
CA PHE A 76 0.75 -15.93 -0.45
C PHE A 76 -0.07 -17.19 -0.16
N ILE A 77 -0.86 -17.68 -1.13
CA ILE A 77 -1.71 -18.88 -0.97
C ILE A 77 -0.90 -20.11 -0.55
N PRO A 78 0.28 -20.42 -1.12
CA PRO A 78 1.07 -21.57 -0.69
C PRO A 78 1.40 -21.56 0.80
N PHE A 79 1.72 -20.38 1.38
CA PHE A 79 2.02 -20.26 2.80
C PHE A 79 0.82 -20.53 3.69
N ALA A 80 -0.39 -20.23 3.22
CA ALA A 80 -1.63 -20.53 3.95
C ALA A 80 -1.95 -22.04 3.96
N ILE A 81 -1.53 -22.77 2.93
CA ILE A 81 -1.71 -24.23 2.82
C ILE A 81 -0.63 -24.97 3.62
N MET A 82 0.58 -24.40 3.71
CA MET A 82 1.72 -24.96 4.45
C MET A 82 1.70 -24.67 5.95
N VAL A 83 0.59 -24.16 6.48
CA VAL A 83 0.44 -23.88 7.92
C VAL A 83 0.60 -25.18 8.71
N PRO A 84 1.48 -25.22 9.72
CA PRO A 84 1.72 -26.43 10.49
C PRO A 84 0.54 -26.74 11.42
N ASP A 85 0.46 -28.00 11.87
CA ASP A 85 -0.51 -28.38 12.90
C ASP A 85 -0.26 -27.58 14.19
N GLN A 86 -1.30 -26.86 14.63
CA GLN A 86 -1.19 -25.92 15.75
C GLN A 86 -0.98 -26.63 17.09
N SER A 87 -1.40 -27.91 17.21
CA SER A 87 -1.23 -28.70 18.44
C SER A 87 0.24 -28.96 18.77
N THR A 88 1.09 -29.05 17.74
CA THR A 88 2.54 -29.27 17.86
C THR A 88 3.34 -27.98 17.66
N ALA A 89 2.89 -27.10 16.77
CA ALA A 89 3.62 -25.88 16.42
C ALA A 89 3.65 -24.84 17.54
N VAL A 90 2.53 -24.64 18.26
CA VAL A 90 2.44 -23.64 19.33
C VAL A 90 3.39 -23.96 20.49
N PRO A 91 3.42 -25.20 21.07
CA PRO A 91 4.39 -25.55 22.11
C PRO A 91 5.84 -25.41 21.65
N ALA A 92 6.15 -25.81 20.42
CA ALA A 92 7.52 -25.74 19.88
C ALA A 92 8.03 -24.29 19.77
N VAL A 93 7.18 -23.37 19.29
CA VAL A 93 7.53 -21.94 19.21
C VAL A 93 7.73 -21.33 20.59
N ILE A 94 6.83 -21.65 21.52
CA ILE A 94 6.89 -21.21 22.91
C ILE A 94 8.19 -21.66 23.58
N GLN A 95 8.57 -22.93 23.42
CA GLN A 95 9.79 -23.49 23.99
C GLN A 95 11.03 -22.80 23.40
N LYS A 96 11.01 -22.51 22.10
CA LYS A 96 12.10 -21.82 21.40
C LYS A 96 12.20 -20.34 21.78
N PHE A 97 11.08 -19.70 22.14
CA PHE A 97 11.01 -18.28 22.49
C PHE A 97 10.22 -18.04 23.79
N PRO A 98 10.82 -18.32 24.96
CA PRO A 98 10.15 -18.18 26.25
C PRO A 98 9.63 -16.77 26.55
N ILE A 99 10.24 -15.74 25.94
CA ILE A 99 9.82 -14.34 26.07
C ILE A 99 8.37 -14.10 25.62
N LEU A 100 7.84 -14.94 24.72
CA LEU A 100 6.46 -14.85 24.26
C LEU A 100 5.45 -15.11 25.38
N HIS A 101 5.73 -16.06 26.27
CA HIS A 101 4.85 -16.34 27.43
C HIS A 101 4.74 -15.16 28.38
N ILE A 102 5.81 -14.39 28.52
CA ILE A 102 5.87 -13.25 29.43
C ILE A 102 5.21 -12.02 28.78
N SER A 103 5.41 -11.85 27.48
CA SER A 103 5.02 -10.63 26.76
C SER A 103 3.61 -10.68 26.15
N TYR A 104 3.02 -11.87 26.01
CA TYR A 104 1.74 -12.05 25.34
C TYR A 104 0.95 -13.22 25.95
N SER A 105 -0.27 -12.93 26.41
CA SER A 105 -1.15 -13.91 27.07
C SER A 105 -2.35 -14.36 26.23
N GLY A 106 -2.45 -13.88 24.99
CA GLY A 106 -3.57 -14.19 24.10
C GLY A 106 -3.43 -15.53 23.36
N PRO A 107 -4.45 -15.92 22.58
CA PRO A 107 -4.34 -17.07 21.68
C PRO A 107 -3.20 -16.87 20.67
N ILE A 108 -2.56 -17.97 20.29
CA ILE A 108 -1.41 -17.99 19.38
C ILE A 108 -1.77 -18.84 18.16
N PHE A 109 -1.60 -18.26 16.97
CA PHE A 109 -1.58 -18.97 15.72
C PHE A 109 -0.19 -18.86 15.10
N VAL A 110 0.38 -20.00 14.71
CA VAL A 110 1.70 -20.12 14.08
C VAL A 110 1.51 -20.30 12.59
N LEU A 111 1.91 -19.31 11.79
CA LEU A 111 1.86 -19.39 10.33
C LEU A 111 2.94 -20.34 9.79
N THR A 112 4.16 -20.22 10.31
CA THR A 112 5.29 -21.09 9.96
C THR A 112 6.30 -21.15 11.12
N GLN A 113 6.95 -22.30 11.27
CA GLN A 113 8.05 -22.49 12.23
C GLN A 113 9.40 -21.96 11.69
N ASP A 114 9.54 -21.87 10.37
CA ASP A 114 10.66 -21.21 9.70
C ASP A 114 10.14 -20.02 8.87
N THR A 115 10.46 -18.83 9.35
CA THR A 115 10.05 -17.56 8.74
C THR A 115 10.88 -17.17 7.53
N THR A 116 12.01 -17.85 7.29
CA THR A 116 13.00 -17.44 6.27
C THR A 116 12.39 -17.40 4.88
N LEU A 117 11.67 -18.45 4.48
CA LEU A 117 11.09 -18.53 3.14
C LEU A 117 10.02 -17.44 2.92
N VAL A 118 9.07 -17.31 3.84
CA VAL A 118 7.96 -16.33 3.71
C VAL A 118 8.46 -14.90 3.71
N VAL A 119 9.44 -14.56 4.57
CA VAL A 119 10.04 -13.23 4.61
C VAL A 119 10.85 -12.97 3.35
N THR A 120 11.65 -13.93 2.88
CA THR A 120 12.49 -13.75 1.69
C THR A 120 11.66 -13.55 0.42
N ILE A 121 10.66 -14.40 0.18
CA ILE A 121 9.78 -14.27 -0.99
C ILE A 121 9.00 -12.94 -0.93
N THR A 122 8.47 -12.58 0.23
CA THR A 122 7.74 -11.32 0.41
C THR A 122 8.67 -10.11 0.20
N ALA A 123 9.89 -10.15 0.73
CA ALA A 123 10.88 -9.08 0.54
C ALA A 123 11.28 -8.92 -0.93
N ILE A 124 11.57 -10.01 -1.64
CA ILE A 124 11.89 -9.96 -3.08
C ILE A 124 10.72 -9.34 -3.86
N LYS A 125 9.50 -9.79 -3.61
CA LYS A 125 8.28 -9.28 -4.26
C LYS A 125 8.13 -7.77 -4.05
N VAL A 126 8.26 -7.31 -2.80
CA VAL A 126 8.20 -5.89 -2.44
C VAL A 126 9.33 -5.10 -3.11
N ILE A 127 10.57 -5.57 -3.05
CA ILE A 127 11.72 -4.90 -3.67
C ILE A 127 11.52 -4.71 -5.18
N VAL A 128 11.04 -5.75 -5.88
CA VAL A 128 10.75 -5.68 -7.32
C VAL A 128 9.67 -4.64 -7.61
N GLU A 129 8.57 -4.62 -6.88
CA GLU A 129 7.49 -3.64 -7.06
C GLU A 129 7.96 -2.21 -6.84
N PHE A 130 8.70 -1.97 -5.75
CA PHE A 130 9.27 -0.65 -5.46
C PHE A 130 10.29 -0.22 -6.51
N ALA A 131 11.13 -1.14 -7.01
CA ALA A 131 12.07 -0.85 -8.09
C ALA A 131 11.34 -0.43 -9.37
N ILE A 132 10.25 -1.12 -9.75
CA ILE A 132 9.42 -0.74 -10.91
C ILE A 132 8.80 0.65 -10.70
N ILE A 133 8.26 0.93 -9.51
CA ILE A 133 7.71 2.26 -9.16
C ILE A 133 8.78 3.34 -9.33
N ILE A 134 9.97 3.15 -8.79
CA ILE A 134 11.08 4.11 -8.90
C ILE A 134 11.47 4.35 -10.36
N ILE A 135 11.59 3.29 -11.16
CA ILE A 135 11.89 3.39 -12.59
C ILE A 135 10.80 4.21 -13.31
N LEU A 136 9.52 3.92 -13.07
CA LEU A 136 8.41 4.66 -13.68
C LEU A 136 8.40 6.14 -13.28
N VAL A 137 8.72 6.46 -12.03
CA VAL A 137 8.87 7.85 -11.55
C VAL A 137 9.98 8.58 -12.32
N ILE A 138 11.16 7.97 -12.44
CA ILE A 138 12.32 8.54 -13.15
C ILE A 138 12.01 8.74 -14.63
N LEU A 139 11.43 7.73 -15.29
CA LEU A 139 11.06 7.79 -16.71
C LEU A 139 10.02 8.88 -16.97
N THR A 140 9.01 8.98 -16.11
CA THR A 140 7.96 10.01 -16.23
C THR A 140 8.54 11.41 -16.09
N TYR A 141 9.37 11.64 -15.07
CA TYR A 141 10.02 12.93 -14.86
C TYR A 141 10.93 13.34 -16.03
N SER A 142 11.72 12.39 -16.52
CA SER A 142 12.60 12.60 -17.68
C SER A 142 11.81 13.01 -18.92
N LYS A 143 10.68 12.34 -19.20
CA LYS A 143 9.85 12.64 -20.38
C LYS A 143 9.18 14.01 -20.29
N ILE A 144 8.66 14.38 -19.11
CA ILE A 144 8.08 15.73 -18.86
C ILE A 144 9.14 16.81 -19.13
N THR A 145 10.36 16.60 -18.62
CA THR A 145 11.47 17.55 -18.76
C THR A 145 11.91 17.69 -20.22
N ASN A 146 11.98 16.58 -20.96
CA ASN A 146 12.35 16.61 -22.39
C ASN A 146 11.30 17.31 -23.26
N ARG A 147 10.00 17.09 -23.02
CA ARG A 147 8.94 17.80 -23.74
C ARG A 147 8.90 19.31 -23.43
N SER A 148 9.23 19.68 -22.20
CA SER A 148 9.40 21.10 -21.83
C SER A 148 10.48 21.80 -22.65
N LYS A 149 11.53 21.08 -23.07
CA LYS A 149 12.63 21.64 -23.89
C LYS A 149 12.26 21.74 -25.36
N GLN A 150 11.44 20.81 -25.86
CA GLN A 150 11.05 20.72 -27.29
C GLN A 150 9.93 21.69 -27.70
N LYS A 151 9.44 22.57 -26.80
CA LYS A 151 8.32 23.52 -27.03
C LYS A 151 7.05 22.90 -27.66
N SER A 152 6.86 21.58 -27.57
CA SER A 152 5.71 20.90 -28.21
C SER A 152 4.36 21.16 -27.51
N LEU A 153 4.36 21.90 -26.40
CA LEU A 153 3.19 22.25 -25.60
C LEU A 153 3.22 23.75 -25.31
N SER A 154 2.05 24.37 -25.23
CA SER A 154 1.93 25.76 -24.77
C SER A 154 2.51 25.90 -23.35
N THR A 155 3.02 27.09 -23.03
CA THR A 155 3.60 27.40 -21.72
C THR A 155 2.60 27.12 -20.58
N SER A 156 1.33 27.48 -20.76
CA SER A 156 0.26 27.26 -19.78
C SER A 156 -0.02 25.78 -19.54
N THR A 157 -0.11 24.96 -20.59
CA THR A 157 -0.32 23.50 -20.44
C THR A 157 0.87 22.82 -19.77
N MET A 158 2.10 23.26 -20.08
CA MET A 158 3.32 22.73 -19.47
C MET A 158 3.41 23.04 -17.97
N LEU A 159 3.06 24.27 -17.56
CA LEU A 159 3.01 24.63 -16.14
C LEU A 159 1.97 23.80 -15.38
N LEU A 160 0.79 23.58 -15.98
CA LEU A 160 -0.24 22.73 -15.40
C LEU A 160 0.24 21.28 -15.22
N GLN A 161 0.89 20.69 -16.24
CA GLN A 161 1.43 19.33 -16.16
C GLN A 161 2.54 19.19 -15.11
N LYS A 162 3.45 20.17 -15.00
CA LYS A 162 4.48 20.19 -13.94
C LYS A 162 3.87 20.31 -12.54
N LYS A 163 2.85 21.15 -12.37
CA LYS A 163 2.14 21.30 -11.09
C LYS A 163 1.41 20.01 -10.71
N LEU A 164 0.69 19.40 -11.66
CA LEU A 164 0.01 18.12 -11.48
C LEU A 164 1.01 17.01 -11.13
N PHE A 165 2.09 16.86 -11.87
CA PHE A 165 3.09 15.83 -11.61
C PHE A 165 3.81 16.02 -10.28
N THR A 166 4.06 17.26 -9.88
CA THR A 166 4.63 17.57 -8.56
C THR A 166 3.65 17.23 -7.44
N ALA A 167 2.37 17.56 -7.60
CA ALA A 167 1.33 17.14 -6.67
C ALA A 167 1.25 15.60 -6.56
N ILE A 168 1.29 14.88 -7.69
CA ILE A 168 1.28 13.42 -7.73
C ILE A 168 2.51 12.85 -7.04
N ARG A 169 3.71 13.39 -7.30
CA ARG A 169 4.92 12.94 -6.61
C ARG A 169 4.82 13.10 -5.10
N ILE A 170 4.37 14.27 -4.62
CA ILE A 170 4.23 14.53 -3.18
C ILE A 170 3.16 13.61 -2.59
N GLN A 171 2.00 13.51 -3.24
CA GLN A 171 0.90 12.67 -2.78
C GLN A 171 1.24 11.20 -2.78
N THR A 172 2.04 10.71 -3.71
CA THR A 172 2.44 9.30 -3.72
C THR A 172 3.63 9.05 -2.80
N ALA A 173 4.51 10.03 -2.59
CA ALA A 173 5.61 9.91 -1.63
C ALA A 173 5.10 9.73 -0.20
N VAL A 174 4.01 10.42 0.18
CA VAL A 174 3.46 10.34 1.55
C VAL A 174 3.03 8.91 1.92
N PRO A 175 2.14 8.21 1.19
CA PRO A 175 1.78 6.81 1.43
C PRO A 175 2.98 5.85 1.32
N LEU A 176 3.91 6.10 0.39
CA LEU A 176 5.11 5.28 0.27
C LEU A 176 5.98 5.37 1.52
N CYS A 177 6.22 6.57 2.05
CA CYS A 177 6.99 6.76 3.29
C CYS A 177 6.29 6.12 4.50
N VAL A 178 4.96 6.23 4.57
CA VAL A 178 4.14 5.64 5.65
C VAL A 178 4.26 4.11 5.68
N ILE A 179 4.31 3.45 4.52
CA ILE A 179 4.45 1.98 4.42
C ILE A 179 5.92 1.55 4.57
N LEU A 180 6.87 2.32 4.01
CA LEU A 180 8.28 1.95 3.99
C LEU A 180 8.89 1.86 5.40
N LEU A 181 8.53 2.79 6.30
CA LEU A 181 9.07 2.82 7.66
C LEU A 181 8.77 1.52 8.45
N PRO A 182 7.52 1.05 8.56
CA PRO A 182 7.19 -0.26 9.15
C PRO A 182 7.92 -1.43 8.47
N LEU A 183 8.04 -1.42 7.14
CA LEU A 183 8.72 -2.50 6.41
C LEU A 183 10.22 -2.57 6.71
N LEU A 184 10.89 -1.42 6.83
CA LEU A 184 12.30 -1.35 7.25
C LEU A 184 12.49 -1.90 8.66
N TYR A 185 11.57 -1.60 9.58
CA TYR A 185 11.57 -2.21 10.92
C TYR A 185 11.39 -3.73 10.85
N CYS A 186 10.47 -4.25 10.04
CA CYS A 186 10.31 -5.69 9.84
C CYS A 186 11.60 -6.33 9.31
N VAL A 187 12.25 -5.74 8.31
CA VAL A 187 13.54 -6.26 7.80
C VAL A 187 14.60 -6.28 8.91
N TYR A 188 14.74 -5.18 9.66
CA TYR A 188 15.67 -5.09 10.77
C TYR A 188 15.40 -6.15 11.85
N SER A 189 14.13 -6.27 12.27
CA SER A 189 13.68 -7.23 13.28
C SER A 189 13.98 -8.67 12.86
N PHE A 190 13.76 -9.00 11.58
CA PHE A 190 14.07 -10.33 11.04
C PHE A 190 15.57 -10.62 11.00
N VAL A 191 16.37 -9.72 10.41
CA VAL A 191 17.81 -9.93 10.25
C VAL A 191 18.52 -10.02 11.60
N ARG A 192 18.09 -9.23 12.58
CA ARG A 192 18.69 -9.18 13.92
C ARG A 192 18.04 -10.15 14.90
N GLN A 193 17.01 -10.90 14.49
CA GLN A 193 16.15 -11.69 15.37
C GLN A 193 15.68 -10.89 16.61
N TYR A 194 15.37 -9.61 16.38
CA TYR A 194 15.04 -8.65 17.43
C TYR A 194 13.53 -8.55 17.59
N TYR A 195 13.03 -9.00 18.74
CA TYR A 195 11.61 -8.94 19.11
C TYR A 195 11.33 -7.73 20.02
N ASN A 196 10.31 -6.93 19.66
CA ASN A 196 9.79 -5.84 20.49
C ASN A 196 8.30 -5.65 20.23
N GLN A 197 7.47 -5.98 21.22
CA GLN A 197 6.01 -5.96 21.06
C GLN A 197 5.46 -4.55 20.82
N THR A 198 6.03 -3.52 21.45
CA THR A 198 5.62 -2.12 21.26
C THR A 198 5.86 -1.68 19.83
N LEU A 199 7.07 -1.93 19.30
CA LEU A 199 7.42 -1.56 17.92
C LEU A 199 6.62 -2.38 16.89
N ASN A 200 6.35 -3.66 17.17
CA ASN A 200 5.44 -4.47 16.36
C ASN A 200 4.05 -3.83 16.32
N ASN A 201 3.44 -3.57 17.48
CA ASN A 201 2.10 -2.99 17.56
C ASN A 201 2.01 -1.65 16.80
N VAL A 202 2.98 -0.75 17.02
CA VAL A 202 3.06 0.52 16.32
C VAL A 202 3.19 0.32 14.81
N SER A 203 4.09 -0.56 14.36
CA SER A 203 4.33 -0.81 12.94
C SER A 203 3.08 -1.36 12.23
N PHE A 204 2.42 -2.36 12.81
CA PHE A 204 1.21 -2.94 12.24
C PHE A 204 -0.01 -2.00 12.32
N LEU A 205 -0.05 -1.09 13.29
CA LEU A 205 -1.07 -0.03 13.35
C LEU A 205 -0.88 0.99 12.23
N ILE A 206 0.37 1.42 11.96
CA ILE A 206 0.69 2.30 10.84
C ILE A 206 0.35 1.63 9.51
N ILE A 207 0.74 0.36 9.32
CA ILE A 207 0.38 -0.42 8.13
C ILE A 207 -1.15 -0.49 7.99
N SER A 208 -1.89 -0.80 9.05
CA SER A 208 -3.37 -0.90 8.97
C SER A 208 -4.03 0.45 8.67
N SER A 209 -3.41 1.56 9.09
CA SER A 209 -3.96 2.92 8.92
C SER A 209 -3.54 3.59 7.61
N HIS A 210 -2.68 2.95 6.80
CA HIS A 210 -2.04 3.58 5.64
C HIS A 210 -3.06 4.08 4.60
N GLY A 211 -4.15 3.34 4.35
CA GLY A 211 -5.20 3.72 3.39
C GLY A 211 -5.95 4.98 3.81
N MET A 212 -6.25 5.13 5.11
CA MET A 212 -6.85 6.34 5.67
C MET A 212 -5.89 7.53 5.53
N ILE A 213 -4.62 7.36 5.90
CA ILE A 213 -3.59 8.40 5.80
C ILE A 213 -3.41 8.85 4.33
N SER A 214 -3.38 7.90 3.40
CA SER A 214 -3.29 8.16 1.95
C SER A 214 -4.48 8.97 1.43
N THR A 215 -5.69 8.62 1.87
CA THR A 215 -6.91 9.32 1.45
C THR A 215 -6.95 10.75 2.00
N LEU A 216 -6.62 10.94 3.28
CA LEU A 216 -6.52 12.28 3.88
C LEU A 216 -5.46 13.12 3.18
N ALA A 217 -4.28 12.55 2.89
CA ALA A 217 -3.23 13.22 2.15
C ALA A 217 -3.70 13.63 0.75
N MET A 218 -4.40 12.76 0.02
CA MET A 218 -5.00 13.10 -1.28
C MET A 218 -5.94 14.30 -1.17
N ILE A 219 -6.89 14.25 -0.25
CA ILE A 219 -7.88 15.32 -0.07
C ILE A 219 -7.16 16.64 0.24
N LEU A 220 -6.21 16.64 1.18
CA LEU A 220 -5.53 17.86 1.65
C LEU A 220 -4.54 18.44 0.64
N ILE A 221 -3.88 17.62 -0.19
CA ILE A 221 -2.87 18.08 -1.15
C ILE A 221 -3.51 18.61 -2.44
N TYR A 222 -4.60 17.98 -2.90
CA TYR A 222 -5.19 18.29 -4.19
C TYR A 222 -6.30 19.32 -4.11
N GLN A 223 -6.07 20.46 -4.76
CA GLN A 223 -7.05 21.53 -4.85
C GLN A 223 -8.45 21.04 -5.31
N PRO A 224 -8.62 20.26 -6.40
CA PRO A 224 -9.96 19.82 -6.81
C PRO A 224 -10.67 18.96 -5.76
N TYR A 225 -9.92 18.13 -5.03
CA TYR A 225 -10.48 17.29 -3.96
C TYR A 225 -10.79 18.11 -2.71
N ARG A 226 -9.95 19.07 -2.31
CA ARG A 226 -10.25 20.02 -1.24
C ARG A 226 -11.51 20.81 -1.54
N ASP A 227 -11.56 21.44 -2.72
CA ASP A 227 -12.64 22.32 -3.10
C ASP A 227 -13.98 21.55 -3.09
N SER A 228 -14.01 20.35 -3.66
CA SER A 228 -15.21 19.51 -3.68
C SER A 228 -15.61 19.00 -2.29
N THR A 229 -14.64 18.52 -1.49
CA THR A 229 -14.89 17.95 -0.16
C THR A 229 -15.36 19.04 0.81
N PHE A 230 -14.68 20.19 0.83
CA PHE A 230 -15.05 21.31 1.68
C PHE A 230 -16.31 22.03 1.20
N TYR A 231 -16.57 22.09 -0.11
CA TYR A 231 -17.87 22.53 -0.61
C TYR A 231 -19.01 21.69 -0.04
N PHE A 232 -18.88 20.35 -0.09
CA PHE A 232 -19.90 19.45 0.44
C PHE A 232 -20.05 19.51 1.96
N LEU A 233 -18.93 19.61 2.70
CA LEU A 233 -18.94 19.62 4.17
C LEU A 233 -19.35 20.97 4.77
N PHE A 234 -19.03 22.10 4.12
CA PHE A 234 -19.20 23.44 4.70
C PHE A 234 -20.26 24.30 4.00
N ILE A 235 -20.81 23.90 2.85
CA ILE A 235 -21.90 24.63 2.17
C ILE A 235 -23.15 23.74 2.08
N LYS A 236 -23.75 23.50 3.25
CA LYS A 236 -25.20 23.29 3.40
C LYS A 236 -25.88 24.49 4.10
N ILE A 237 -25.26 25.67 4.05
CA ILE A 237 -25.87 26.95 4.44
C ILE A 237 -25.62 27.97 3.32
N LYS A 238 -26.45 27.92 2.28
CA LYS A 238 -26.81 29.13 1.54
C LYS A 238 -28.33 29.17 1.49
N PRO A 239 -28.99 30.12 2.18
CA PRO A 239 -30.42 30.30 2.00
C PRO A 239 -30.68 30.71 0.55
N ASN A 240 -31.82 30.22 0.04
CA ASN A 240 -32.31 30.42 -1.32
C ASN A 240 -32.01 31.82 -1.86
N ARG A 241 -31.40 31.90 -3.05
CA ARG A 241 -31.51 33.12 -3.86
C ARG A 241 -33.00 33.30 -4.18
N VAL A 242 -33.64 34.22 -3.47
CA VAL A 242 -34.92 34.79 -3.90
C VAL A 242 -34.63 35.47 -5.23
N SER A 243 -35.25 34.94 -6.27
CA SER A 243 -35.40 35.59 -7.56
C SER A 243 -36.25 36.84 -7.36
N THR A 244 -35.61 38.00 -7.24
CA THR A 244 -36.27 39.26 -7.63
C THR A 244 -36.03 39.46 -9.11
N ALA A 245 -36.91 38.86 -9.91
CA ALA A 245 -37.34 39.47 -11.15
C ALA A 245 -38.16 40.69 -10.74
N ILE A 246 -37.67 41.89 -11.04
CA ILE A 246 -38.51 43.09 -11.06
C ILE A 246 -38.44 43.57 -12.51
N HIS A 247 -39.55 43.31 -13.20
CA HIS A 247 -40.01 44.12 -14.30
C HIS A 247 -40.19 45.56 -13.80
N GLU A 248 -39.56 46.50 -14.47
CA GLU A 248 -40.17 47.71 -15.05
C GLU A 248 -39.11 48.50 -15.83
#